data_AF-A0A4D7C4Z5-F1
#
_entry.id   AF-A0A4D7C4Z5-F1
#
_cell.length_a   1.000
_cell.length_b   1.000
_cell.length_c   1.000
_cell.angle_alpha   90.00
_cell.angle_beta   90.00
_cell.angle_gamma   90.00
#
_symmetry.space_group_name_H-M   'P 1'
#
loop_
_entity.id
_entity.type
_entity.pdbx_description
1 polymer ?
#
loop_
_entity_poly.entity_id
_entity_poly.type
_entity_poly.pdbx_seq_one_letter_code
_entity_poly.pdbx_strand_id
1 'polypeptide(L)'
;MVFGWVSLDISPNAFLEGLRLAVHLDDFWAGMMKAPIFGAIIAIAGCFEGMKVGGDAESLGRHTTASVVQSIFLVIVLDAFFAVFLTLVGI
;
A
#
# COMPACT_ATOMS: atom_id res chain seq x y z
N MET A 1 -18.02 2.56 9.68
CA MET A 1 -19.32 3.27 9.77
C MET A 1 -20.51 2.36 9.50
N VAL A 2 -20.76 1.92 8.26
CA VAL A 2 -21.99 1.13 7.93
C VAL A 2 -22.09 -0.17 8.72
N PHE A 3 -21.02 -0.98 8.74
CA PHE A 3 -21.00 -2.24 9.50
C PHE A 3 -21.17 -2.01 11.02
N GLY A 4 -20.48 -1.00 11.57
CA GLY A 4 -20.57 -0.68 13.01
C GLY A 4 -21.94 -0.18 13.46
N TRP A 5 -22.67 0.50 12.57
CA TRP A 5 -24.04 0.95 12.87
C TRP A 5 -25.03 -0.22 12.80
N VAL A 6 -24.94 -1.07 11.77
CA VAL A 6 -25.86 -2.19 11.56
C VAL A 6 -25.65 -3.33 12.57
N SER A 7 -24.41 -3.60 12.97
CA SER A 7 -24.08 -4.75 13.82
C SER A 7 -23.85 -4.41 15.29
N LEU A 8 -23.48 -3.17 15.61
CA LEU A 8 -23.09 -2.75 16.96
C LEU A 8 -23.94 -1.59 17.52
N ASP A 9 -24.93 -1.10 16.77
CA ASP A 9 -25.77 0.06 17.12
C ASP A 9 -24.98 1.34 17.49
N ILE A 10 -23.73 1.42 17.03
CA ILE A 10 -22.90 2.60 17.23
C ILE A 10 -23.39 3.70 16.30
N SER A 11 -23.83 4.82 16.87
CA SER A 11 -24.24 5.97 16.08
C SER A 11 -23.09 6.46 15.19
N PRO A 12 -23.36 6.92 13.96
CA PRO A 12 -22.33 7.47 13.08
C PRO A 12 -21.50 8.59 13.74
N ASN A 13 -22.13 9.37 14.63
CA ASN A 13 -21.49 10.46 15.35
C ASN A 13 -20.46 9.96 16.36
N ALA A 14 -20.78 8.90 17.12
CA ALA A 14 -19.84 8.27 18.06
C ALA A 14 -18.63 7.63 17.33
N PHE A 15 -18.85 7.07 16.14
CA PHE A 15 -17.75 6.56 15.31
C PHE A 15 -16.81 7.69 14.83
N LEU A 16 -17.37 8.85 14.46
CA LEU A 16 -16.61 10.02 14.01
C LEU A 16 -15.76 10.63 15.14
N GLU A 17 -16.27 10.69 16.37
CA GLU A 17 -15.49 11.11 17.53
C GLU A 17 -14.32 10.16 17.80
N GLY A 18 -14.57 8.84 17.81
CA GLY A 18 -13.51 7.85 18.00
C GLY A 18 -12.44 7.92 16.91
N LEU A 19 -12.84 8.14 15.65
CA LEU A 19 -11.91 8.31 14.53
C LEU A 19 -11.03 9.55 14.71
N ARG A 20 -11.60 10.68 15.12
CA ARG A 20 -10.85 11.93 15.35
C ARG A 20 -9.85 11.84 16.51
N LEU A 21 -10.15 11.02 17.52
CA LEU A 21 -9.24 10.76 18.63
C LEU A 21 -8.13 9.77 18.26
N ALA A 22 -8.40 8.85 17.34
CA ALA A 22 -7.47 7.78 16.97
C ALA A 22 -6.54 8.13 15.79
N VAL A 23 -6.98 9.00 14.87
CA VAL A 23 -6.23 9.33 13.65
C VAL A 23 -5.74 10.77 13.71
N HIS A 24 -4.42 10.95 13.65
CA HIS A 24 -3.78 12.26 13.59
C HIS A 24 -3.55 12.67 12.12
N LEU A 25 -3.30 13.96 11.90
CA LEU A 25 -2.94 14.46 10.57
C LEU A 25 -1.62 13.85 10.06
N ASP A 26 -0.74 13.42 10.97
CA ASP A 26 0.54 12.82 10.63
C ASP A 26 0.39 11.45 9.93
N ASP A 27 -0.63 10.67 10.31
CA ASP A 27 -0.98 9.40 9.65
C ASP A 27 -1.33 9.61 8.17
N PHE A 28 -2.06 10.70 7.89
CA PHE A 28 -2.44 11.06 6.53
C PHE A 28 -1.22 11.44 5.69
N TRP A 29 -0.34 12.29 6.23
CA TRP A 29 0.87 12.71 5.52
C TRP A 29 1.87 11.56 5.35
N ALA A 30 1.99 10.67 6.34
CA ALA A 30 2.81 9.47 6.24
C ALA A 30 2.33 8.55 5.10
N GLY A 31 1.02 8.30 5.00
CA GLY A 31 0.45 7.57 3.88
C GLY A 31 0.69 8.25 2.53
N MET A 32 0.56 9.58 2.51
CA MET A 32 0.69 10.33 1.25
C MET A 32 2.11 10.39 0.71
N MET A 33 3.12 10.40 1.59
CA MET A 33 4.52 10.27 1.19
C MET A 33 4.84 8.89 0.61
N LYS A 34 4.27 7.82 1.16
CA LYS A 34 4.54 6.44 0.70
C LYS A 34 3.94 6.13 -0.67
N ALA A 35 2.74 6.65 -0.95
CA ALA A 35 2.00 6.38 -2.18
C ALA A 35 2.80 6.59 -3.49
N PRO A 36 3.48 7.73 -3.73
CA PRO A 36 4.27 7.91 -4.95
C PRO A 36 5.47 6.97 -5.02
N ILE A 37 6.06 6.59 -3.88
CA ILE A 37 7.21 5.68 -3.82
C ILE A 37 6.78 4.28 -4.26
N PHE A 38 5.65 3.78 -3.74
CA PHE A 38 5.11 2.49 -4.15
C PHE A 38 4.71 2.48 -5.63
N GLY A 39 4.09 3.55 -6.11
CA GLY A 39 3.76 3.71 -7.53
C GLY A 39 5.00 3.65 -8.43
N ALA A 40 6.09 4.33 -8.03
CA ALA A 40 7.34 4.31 -8.76
C ALA A 40 7.97 2.91 -8.81
N ILE A 41 7.96 2.18 -7.69
CA ILE A 41 8.50 0.81 -7.63
C ILE A 41 7.74 -0.12 -8.56
N ILE A 42 6.40 -0.09 -8.52
CA ILE A 42 5.55 -0.92 -9.38
C ILE A 42 5.78 -0.57 -10.86
N ALA A 43 5.84 0.73 -11.19
CA ALA A 43 6.08 1.16 -12.56
C ALA A 43 7.46 0.69 -13.08
N ILE A 44 8.51 0.86 -12.28
CA ILE A 44 9.87 0.46 -12.66
C ILE A 44 9.96 -1.08 -12.79
N ALA A 45 9.42 -1.84 -11.84
CA ALA A 45 9.42 -3.30 -11.90
C ALA A 45 8.60 -3.84 -13.08
N GLY A 46 7.49 -3.16 -13.42
CA GLY A 46 6.69 -3.40 -14.62
C GLY A 46 7.49 -3.18 -15.90
N CYS A 47 8.09 -2.01 -16.05
CA CYS A 47 8.91 -1.68 -17.22
C CYS A 47 10.14 -2.60 -17.34
N PHE A 48 10.78 -2.95 -16.23
CA PHE A 48 11.98 -3.77 -16.21
C PHE A 48 11.73 -5.19 -16.72
N GLU A 49 10.67 -5.85 -16.25
CA GLU A 49 10.31 -7.18 -16.75
C GLU A 49 9.69 -7.10 -18.15
N GLY A 50 8.97 -6.02 -18.47
CA GLY A 50 8.45 -5.76 -19.83
C GLY A 50 9.54 -5.68 -20.89
N MET A 51 10.69 -5.07 -20.57
CA MET A 51 11.85 -4.99 -21.49
C MET A 51 12.56 -6.33 -21.71
N LYS A 52 12.31 -7.34 -20.85
CA LYS A 52 12.92 -8.68 -20.96
C LYS A 52 12.04 -9.69 -21.69
N VAL A 53 10.81 -9.31 -22.04
CA VAL A 53 9.87 -10.20 -22.72
C VAL A 53 10.42 -10.60 -24.09
N GLY A 54 10.42 -11.90 -24.38
CA GLY A 54 10.73 -12.46 -25.69
C GLY A 54 9.64 -12.23 -26.75
N GLY A 55 9.74 -12.89 -27.89
CA GLY A 55 8.78 -12.79 -28.99
C GLY A 55 7.53 -13.66 -28.84
N ASP A 56 7.41 -14.40 -27.73
CA ASP A 56 6.42 -15.45 -27.51
C ASP A 56 5.50 -15.15 -26.31
N ALA A 57 4.26 -15.62 -26.40
CA ALA A 57 3.24 -15.41 -25.37
C ALA A 57 3.57 -16.13 -24.05
N GLU A 58 4.31 -17.24 -24.10
CA GLU A 58 4.76 -17.97 -22.91
C GLU A 58 5.76 -17.14 -22.11
N SER A 59 6.75 -16.54 -22.78
CA SER A 59 7.67 -15.58 -22.15
C SER A 59 6.93 -14.38 -21.56
N LEU A 60 5.93 -13.82 -22.23
CA LEU A 60 5.15 -12.69 -21.69
C LEU A 60 4.46 -13.06 -20.36
N GLY A 61 3.81 -14.21 -20.29
CA GLY A 61 3.17 -14.68 -19.06
C GLY A 61 4.17 -14.83 -17.91
N ARG A 62 5.31 -15.47 -18.17
CA ARG A 62 6.37 -15.68 -17.17
C ARG A 62 6.92 -14.36 -16.61
N HIS A 63 7.25 -13.41 -17.47
CA HIS A 63 7.77 -12.10 -17.04
C HIS A 63 6.71 -11.24 -16.34
N THR A 64 5.44 -11.33 -16.75
CA THR A 64 4.34 -10.62 -16.10
C THR A 64 4.14 -11.10 -14.66
N THR A 65 4.12 -12.42 -14.43
CA THR A 65 4.01 -12.97 -13.08
C THR A 65 5.23 -12.64 -12.23
N ALA A 66 6.44 -12.73 -12.79
CA ALA A 66 7.67 -12.33 -12.11
C ALA A 66 7.63 -10.85 -11.70
N SER A 67 7.17 -9.97 -12.59
CA SER A 67 7.02 -8.53 -12.33
C SER A 67 6.10 -8.25 -11.13
N VAL A 68 4.94 -8.91 -11.08
CA VAL A 68 3.96 -8.72 -9.99
C VAL A 68 4.55 -9.22 -8.67
N VAL A 69 5.15 -10.41 -8.65
CA VAL A 69 5.75 -10.97 -7.42
C VAL A 69 6.88 -10.08 -6.91
N GLN A 70 7.78 -9.63 -7.79
CA GLN A 70 8.86 -8.72 -7.42
C GLN A 70 8.32 -7.39 -6.88
N SER A 71 7.34 -6.80 -7.57
CA SER A 71 6.73 -5.52 -7.15
C SER A 71 6.10 -5.62 -5.76
N ILE A 72 5.27 -6.63 -5.52
CA ILE A 72 4.60 -6.84 -4.23
C ILE A 72 5.62 -7.10 -3.13
N PHE A 73 6.65 -7.91 -3.40
CA PHE A 73 7.70 -8.18 -2.43
C PHE A 73 8.45 -6.91 -2.00
N LEU A 74 8.88 -6.08 -2.98
CA LEU A 74 9.55 -4.80 -2.71
C LEU A 74 8.66 -3.84 -1.92
N VAL A 75 7.37 -3.74 -2.28
CA VAL A 75 6.42 -2.87 -1.58
C VAL A 75 6.21 -3.32 -0.13
N ILE A 76 6.04 -4.63 0.13
CA ILE A 76 5.86 -5.15 1.49
C ILE A 76 7.10 -4.88 2.36
N VAL A 77 8.29 -5.16 1.84
CA VAL A 77 9.55 -4.94 2.57
C VAL A 77 9.73 -3.46 2.89
N LEU A 78 9.48 -2.59 1.91
CA LEU A 78 9.61 -1.15 2.10
C LEU A 78 8.55 -0.60 3.06
N ASP A 79 7.31 -1.09 3.01
CA ASP A 79 6.27 -0.68 3.95
C ASP A 79 6.62 -1.10 5.39
N ALA A 80 7.12 -2.33 5.59
CA ALA A 80 7.60 -2.77 6.90
C ALA A 80 8.73 -1.86 7.44
N PHE A 81 9.67 -1.47 6.56
CA PHE A 81 10.71 -0.50 6.92
C PHE A 81 10.10 0.84 7.34
N PHE A 82 9.17 1.39 6.56
CA PHE A 82 8.50 2.64 6.91
C PHE A 82 7.70 2.53 8.20
N ALA A 83 7.01 1.42 8.46
CA ALA A 83 6.25 1.20 9.69
C ALA A 83 7.16 1.28 10.91
N VAL A 84 8.28 0.54 10.90
CA VAL A 84 9.26 0.60 11.99
C VAL A 84 9.84 2.02 12.12
N PHE A 85 10.18 2.67 11.02
CA PHE A 85 10.73 4.02 11.03
C PHE A 85 9.77 5.07 11.59
N LEU A 86 8.50 5.06 11.16
CA LEU A 86 7.46 5.99 11.65
C LEU A 86 7.23 5.80 13.15
N THR A 87 7.09 4.55 13.60
CA THR A 87 6.94 4.23 15.03
C THR A 87 8.15 4.67 15.86
N LEU A 88 9.38 4.60 15.31
CA LEU A 88 10.58 5.10 15.99
C LEU A 88 10.63 6.64 16.07
N VAL A 89 10.09 7.34 15.07
CA VAL A 89 9.99 8.81 15.04
C VAL A 89 8.87 9.31 15.97
N GLY A 90 8.03 8.42 16.50
CA GLY A 90 6.95 8.74 17.43
C GLY A 90 5.64 9.12 16.74
N ILE A 91 5.49 8.69 15.49
CA ILE A 91 4.26 8.79 14.69
C ILE A 91 3.63 7.39 14.63
#